data_AF-A0A060SZP3-F1
#
_entry.id   AF-A0A060SZP3-F1
#
_cell.length_a   1.000
_cell.length_b   1.000
_cell.length_c   1.000
_cell.angle_alpha   90.00
_cell.angle_beta   90.00
_cell.angle_gamma   90.00
#
_symmetry.space_group_name_H-M   'P 1'
#
loop_
_entity.id
_entity.type
_entity.pdbx_description
1 polymer ?
#
loop_
_entity_poly.entity_id
_entity_poly.type
_entity_poly.pdbx_seq_one_letter_code
_entity_poly.pdbx_strand_id
1 'polypeptide(L)'
;MALRVKKPVPGAGESRVASRASTGGTASSRPATPSQTQPTGRKRTVNAADAAFREAEKDIPDLEAAVAFLRQFTLIPEGVNAVSDAGLISGLLHFAHSAPTHELARKGLISFAYIARELLESRKFEAVATAVAERAEEQLTLRLDEHTTRMETRVEEVMAEIEEAKKELLGYGRQLKDACDWVGQAEAALTAARTDLQSAAAAAQVPGAPLNPPPTVSLDMAPARTRRAVTMAEHLQRQVLIRGATLAISGDELDTNAAALRQAVAAVEDMAEGGLTPPSGGVIEAAKVLRHGDIVFTASTAEMARWLLRPAVAKAFSRKLGLRLR
;
A
#
# COMPACT_ATOMS: atom_id res chain seq x y z
N MET A 1 46.10 -16.15 -38.65
CA MET A 1 46.83 -17.43 -38.48
C MET A 1 45.95 -18.38 -37.67
N ALA A 2 45.97 -19.67 -38.00
CA ALA A 2 45.25 -20.71 -37.25
C ALA A 2 46.20 -21.48 -36.32
N LEU A 3 45.64 -22.23 -35.36
CA LEU A 3 46.00 -23.58 -34.86
C LEU A 3 45.36 -23.78 -33.47
N ARG A 4 44.25 -24.52 -33.34
CA ARG A 4 44.10 -25.99 -33.20
C ARG A 4 44.50 -26.60 -31.83
N VAL A 5 43.46 -26.89 -31.04
CA VAL A 5 43.09 -28.23 -30.50
C VAL A 5 44.17 -29.11 -29.84
N LYS A 6 43.92 -29.50 -28.57
CA LYS A 6 44.01 -30.91 -28.12
C LYS A 6 43.18 -31.19 -26.85
N LYS A 7 42.42 -32.29 -26.86
CA LYS A 7 41.84 -32.98 -25.68
C LYS A 7 42.88 -33.96 -25.07
N PRO A 8 42.66 -34.47 -23.85
CA PRO A 8 42.17 -35.86 -23.71
C PRO A 8 41.08 -36.08 -22.62
N VAL A 9 40.48 -37.28 -22.62
CA VAL A 9 39.31 -37.78 -21.83
C VAL A 9 39.45 -39.34 -21.82
N PRO A 10 39.37 -40.09 -20.68
CA PRO A 10 38.07 -40.50 -20.08
C PRO A 10 38.04 -40.90 -18.57
N GLY A 11 36.83 -41.20 -18.06
CA GLY A 11 36.55 -42.10 -16.91
C GLY A 11 36.23 -41.43 -15.55
N ALA A 12 35.25 -41.88 -14.75
CA ALA A 12 34.19 -42.90 -14.92
C ALA A 12 33.04 -42.68 -13.89
N GLY A 13 31.88 -43.35 -14.04
CA GLY A 13 30.71 -43.30 -13.13
C GLY A 13 29.57 -42.40 -13.64
N GLU A 14 28.61 -42.87 -14.44
CA GLU A 14 27.39 -43.61 -14.05
C GLU A 14 26.37 -42.76 -13.24
N SER A 15 25.07 -42.72 -13.52
CA SER A 15 24.27 -43.62 -14.38
C SER A 15 23.06 -42.91 -15.02
N ARG A 16 22.91 -43.02 -16.35
CA ARG A 16 21.66 -42.73 -17.07
C ARG A 16 21.68 -43.42 -18.43
N VAL A 17 20.99 -44.55 -18.57
CA VAL A 17 20.80 -45.25 -19.85
C VAL A 17 19.32 -45.38 -20.13
N ALA A 18 18.87 -44.69 -21.17
CA ALA A 18 17.70 -45.12 -21.92
C ALA A 18 18.20 -46.06 -23.03
N SER A 19 17.61 -47.25 -23.13
CA SER A 19 17.78 -48.15 -24.27
C SER A 19 16.43 -48.45 -24.90
N ARG A 20 16.45 -48.66 -26.21
CA ARG A 20 15.31 -48.52 -27.14
C ARG A 20 15.23 -49.76 -28.04
N ALA A 21 14.01 -50.14 -28.43
CA ALA A 21 13.73 -51.16 -29.47
C ALA A 21 14.14 -52.61 -29.11
N SER A 22 13.60 -53.67 -29.72
CA SER A 22 12.44 -53.89 -30.64
C SER A 22 12.10 -55.40 -30.64
N THR A 23 11.10 -55.81 -31.42
CA THR A 23 10.56 -57.18 -31.65
C THR A 23 9.78 -57.78 -30.46
N GLY A 24 8.67 -58.50 -30.66
CA GLY A 24 7.91 -58.78 -31.89
C GLY A 24 7.13 -60.10 -31.76
N GLY A 25 5.81 -60.05 -31.53
CA GLY A 25 5.04 -61.25 -31.15
C GLY A 25 3.52 -61.08 -31.16
N THR A 26 2.95 -60.96 -32.35
CA THR A 26 1.59 -61.39 -32.77
C THR A 26 0.49 -61.68 -31.72
N ALA A 27 -0.45 -60.74 -31.56
CA ALA A 27 -1.91 -61.00 -31.45
C ALA A 27 -2.63 -59.68 -31.77
N SER A 28 -3.13 -59.48 -33.00
CA SER A 28 -4.48 -59.85 -33.48
C SER A 28 -5.46 -58.64 -33.43
N SER A 29 -6.04 -58.35 -34.59
CA SER A 29 -7.33 -57.67 -34.79
C SER A 29 -7.43 -56.14 -34.55
N ARG A 30 -7.16 -55.40 -35.64
CA ARG A 30 -7.83 -54.20 -36.18
C ARG A 30 -8.23 -53.02 -35.24
N PRO A 31 -7.88 -51.77 -35.60
CA PRO A 31 -8.42 -50.58 -34.92
C PRO A 31 -9.92 -50.41 -35.21
N ALA A 32 -10.68 -50.04 -34.18
CA ALA A 32 -12.08 -49.67 -34.32
C ALA A 32 -12.23 -48.37 -35.13
N THR A 33 -13.09 -48.42 -36.15
CA THR A 33 -13.63 -47.26 -36.87
C THR A 33 -14.13 -46.20 -35.88
N PRO A 34 -14.01 -44.88 -36.17
CA PRO A 34 -14.61 -43.87 -35.31
C PRO A 34 -16.13 -44.10 -35.22
N SER A 35 -16.59 -44.57 -34.06
CA SER A 35 -18.01 -44.71 -33.78
C SER A 35 -18.66 -43.34 -33.91
N GLN A 36 -19.58 -43.24 -34.87
CA GLN A 36 -20.39 -42.05 -35.08
C GLN A 36 -20.98 -41.61 -33.74
N THR A 37 -20.82 -40.34 -33.42
CA THR A 37 -21.55 -39.70 -32.34
C THR A 37 -23.03 -39.79 -32.70
N GLN A 38 -23.71 -40.83 -32.23
CA GLN A 38 -25.16 -40.88 -32.31
C GLN A 38 -25.66 -39.62 -31.60
N PRO A 39 -26.44 -38.75 -32.27
CA PRO A 39 -27.19 -37.76 -31.54
C PRO A 39 -28.21 -38.54 -30.72
N THR A 40 -27.88 -38.82 -29.45
CA THR A 40 -28.85 -39.25 -28.47
C THR A 40 -29.85 -38.11 -28.36
N GLY A 41 -30.91 -38.21 -29.16
CA GLY A 41 -31.96 -37.23 -29.27
C GLY A 41 -32.70 -37.18 -27.95
N ARG A 42 -32.14 -36.42 -27.00
CA ARG A 42 -32.75 -36.04 -25.73
C ARG A 42 -33.86 -35.06 -26.07
N LYS A 43 -34.91 -35.60 -26.72
CA LYS A 43 -36.13 -34.91 -27.13
C LYS A 43 -36.84 -34.43 -25.87
N ARG A 44 -36.42 -33.27 -25.38
CA ARG A 44 -37.28 -32.20 -24.84
C ARG A 44 -38.50 -32.68 -24.04
N THR A 45 -38.28 -33.58 -23.08
CA THR A 45 -39.33 -34.05 -22.15
C THR A 45 -39.83 -32.95 -21.22
N VAL A 46 -39.05 -31.86 -21.11
CA VAL A 46 -39.41 -30.57 -20.48
C VAL A 46 -40.82 -30.10 -20.90
N ASN A 47 -41.19 -30.26 -22.17
CA ASN A 47 -42.40 -29.64 -22.71
C ASN A 47 -43.73 -30.35 -22.34
N ALA A 48 -43.72 -31.57 -21.79
CA ALA A 48 -44.96 -32.30 -21.48
C ALA A 48 -45.49 -32.00 -20.07
N ALA A 49 -44.61 -32.04 -19.06
CA ALA A 49 -44.96 -31.69 -17.69
C ALA A 49 -45.28 -30.19 -17.57
N ASP A 50 -44.46 -29.32 -18.18
CA ASP A 50 -44.69 -27.88 -18.18
C ASP A 50 -45.99 -27.49 -18.90
N ALA A 51 -46.40 -28.23 -19.94
CA ALA A 51 -47.67 -27.99 -20.63
C ALA A 51 -48.88 -28.39 -19.79
N ALA A 52 -48.81 -29.54 -19.10
CA ALA A 52 -49.85 -29.96 -18.16
C ALA A 52 -49.97 -28.97 -16.98
N PHE A 53 -48.84 -28.44 -16.50
CA PHE A 53 -48.81 -27.43 -15.44
C PHE A 53 -49.43 -26.11 -15.92
N ARG A 54 -49.16 -25.66 -17.15
CA ARG A 54 -49.81 -24.47 -17.76
C ARG A 54 -51.29 -24.65 -18.06
N GLU A 55 -51.76 -25.87 -18.21
CA GLU A 55 -53.19 -26.15 -18.30
C GLU A 55 -53.86 -26.09 -16.92
N ALA A 56 -53.16 -26.54 -15.88
CA ALA A 56 -53.56 -26.42 -14.48
C ALA A 56 -53.51 -24.99 -13.92
N GLU A 57 -52.59 -24.13 -14.40
CA GLU A 57 -52.50 -22.69 -14.10
C GLU A 57 -53.83 -21.93 -14.37
N LYS A 58 -54.72 -22.48 -15.21
CA LYS A 58 -56.07 -21.93 -15.47
C LYS A 58 -57.05 -22.16 -14.31
N ASP A 59 -56.86 -23.22 -13.53
CA ASP A 59 -57.73 -23.58 -12.41
C ASP A 59 -57.26 -22.95 -11.09
N ILE A 60 -55.94 -22.85 -10.91
CA ILE A 60 -55.27 -22.21 -9.75
C ILE A 60 -54.01 -21.53 -10.29
N PRO A 61 -53.92 -20.18 -10.30
CA PRO A 61 -52.80 -19.48 -10.93
C PRO A 61 -51.54 -19.38 -10.05
N ASP A 62 -51.72 -19.15 -8.75
CA ASP A 62 -50.64 -18.73 -7.83
C ASP A 62 -50.45 -19.67 -6.64
N LEU A 63 -49.23 -19.69 -6.08
CA LEU A 63 -48.89 -20.44 -4.86
C LEU A 63 -49.77 -20.01 -3.66
N GLU A 64 -50.07 -18.72 -3.53
CA GLU A 64 -50.95 -18.21 -2.46
C GLU A 64 -52.40 -18.71 -2.63
N ALA A 65 -52.90 -18.78 -3.87
CA ALA A 65 -54.20 -19.36 -4.18
C ALA A 65 -54.23 -20.88 -3.94
N ALA A 66 -53.15 -21.59 -4.25
CA ALA A 66 -52.98 -23.02 -3.96
C ALA A 66 -53.01 -23.30 -2.44
N VAL A 67 -52.28 -22.51 -1.64
CA VAL A 67 -52.25 -22.61 -0.18
C VAL A 67 -53.60 -22.21 0.43
N ALA A 68 -54.27 -21.17 -0.08
CA ALA A 68 -55.61 -20.78 0.36
C ALA A 68 -56.65 -21.89 0.08
N PHE A 69 -56.61 -22.51 -1.10
CA PHE A 69 -57.48 -23.64 -1.45
C PHE A 69 -57.26 -24.84 -0.52
N LEU A 70 -56.01 -25.23 -0.27
CA LEU A 70 -55.71 -26.36 0.62
C LEU A 70 -56.06 -26.08 2.09
N ARG A 71 -56.00 -24.82 2.55
CA ARG A 71 -56.50 -24.41 3.88
C ARG A 71 -58.03 -24.49 3.97
N GLN A 72 -58.76 -24.05 2.94
CA GLN A 72 -60.23 -24.10 2.92
C GLN A 72 -60.80 -25.52 3.10
N PHE A 73 -60.07 -26.54 2.62
CA PHE A 73 -60.44 -27.95 2.77
C PHE A 73 -59.70 -28.69 3.90
N THR A 74 -59.01 -27.96 4.80
CA THR A 74 -58.22 -28.51 5.92
C THR A 74 -57.17 -29.58 5.52
N LEU A 75 -56.69 -29.51 4.28
CA LEU A 75 -55.76 -30.50 3.69
C LEU A 75 -54.29 -30.27 4.08
N ILE A 76 -53.98 -29.16 4.75
CA ILE A 76 -52.63 -28.80 5.24
C ILE A 76 -52.76 -28.20 6.65
N PRO A 77 -51.87 -28.55 7.60
CA PRO A 77 -51.84 -27.94 8.93
C PRO A 77 -51.52 -26.44 8.88
N GLU A 78 -52.22 -25.64 9.70
CA GLU A 78 -52.04 -24.20 9.74
C GLU A 78 -50.65 -23.78 10.29
N GLY A 79 -50.06 -22.73 9.71
CA GLY A 79 -48.80 -22.12 10.15
C GLY A 79 -47.63 -22.25 9.18
N VAL A 80 -46.42 -22.03 9.71
CA VAL A 80 -45.14 -22.00 8.94
C VAL A 80 -44.85 -23.32 8.22
N ASN A 81 -45.39 -24.43 8.71
CA ASN A 81 -45.21 -25.77 8.15
C ASN A 81 -46.08 -26.05 6.90
N ALA A 82 -46.89 -25.10 6.43
CA ALA A 82 -47.77 -25.29 5.28
C ALA A 82 -47.01 -25.54 3.96
N VAL A 83 -45.83 -24.94 3.80
CA VAL A 83 -44.90 -25.19 2.68
C VAL A 83 -43.70 -25.93 3.25
N SER A 84 -43.91 -27.19 3.65
CA SER A 84 -42.87 -28.08 4.17
C SER A 84 -43.05 -29.50 3.62
N ASP A 85 -41.98 -30.30 3.63
CA ASP A 85 -42.04 -31.70 3.19
C ASP A 85 -43.09 -32.50 3.98
N ALA A 86 -43.18 -32.26 5.29
CA ALA A 86 -44.17 -32.89 6.16
C ALA A 86 -45.61 -32.44 5.84
N GLY A 87 -45.81 -31.15 5.51
CA GLY A 87 -47.11 -30.62 5.07
C GLY A 87 -47.56 -31.20 3.72
N LEU A 88 -46.65 -31.32 2.76
CA LEU A 88 -46.89 -31.93 1.46
C LEU A 88 -47.23 -33.43 1.59
N ILE A 89 -46.44 -34.18 2.36
CA ILE A 89 -46.66 -35.63 2.55
C ILE A 89 -47.96 -35.90 3.32
N SER A 90 -48.22 -35.19 4.43
CA SER A 90 -49.46 -35.37 5.21
C SER A 90 -50.70 -34.98 4.41
N GLY A 91 -50.65 -33.90 3.64
CA GLY A 91 -51.75 -33.48 2.79
C GLY A 91 -52.05 -34.46 1.66
N LEU A 92 -51.04 -34.98 0.97
CA LEU A 92 -51.21 -36.02 -0.05
C LEU A 92 -51.74 -37.34 0.52
N LEU A 93 -51.32 -37.73 1.74
CA LEU A 93 -51.84 -38.91 2.42
C LEU A 93 -53.31 -38.74 2.84
N HIS A 94 -53.68 -37.56 3.36
CA HIS A 94 -55.08 -37.25 3.67
C HIS A 94 -55.94 -37.33 2.41
N PHE A 95 -55.45 -36.78 1.29
CA PHE A 95 -56.11 -36.79 -0.01
C PHE A 95 -56.32 -38.19 -0.59
N ALA A 96 -55.35 -39.08 -0.39
CA ALA A 96 -55.46 -40.49 -0.78
C ALA A 96 -56.48 -41.25 0.09
N HIS A 97 -56.65 -40.86 1.35
CA HIS A 97 -57.61 -41.49 2.27
C HIS A 97 -59.04 -40.94 2.11
N SER A 98 -59.20 -39.66 1.77
CA SER A 98 -60.50 -38.97 1.71
C SER A 98 -61.30 -39.19 0.42
N ALA A 99 -60.76 -39.92 -0.56
CA ALA A 99 -61.37 -40.24 -1.86
C ALA A 99 -62.19 -39.08 -2.49
N PRO A 100 -61.57 -37.90 -2.71
CA PRO A 100 -62.29 -36.68 -3.09
C PRO A 100 -62.96 -36.77 -4.46
N THR A 101 -64.02 -35.98 -4.66
CA THR A 101 -64.71 -35.85 -5.95
C THR A 101 -63.75 -35.38 -7.04
N HIS A 102 -64.00 -35.75 -8.31
CA HIS A 102 -63.06 -35.55 -9.44
C HIS A 102 -62.53 -34.10 -9.57
N GLU A 103 -63.33 -33.09 -9.25
CA GLU A 103 -62.91 -31.68 -9.31
C GLU A 103 -62.04 -31.26 -8.12
N LEU A 104 -62.38 -31.69 -6.91
CA LEU A 104 -61.55 -31.49 -5.71
C LEU A 104 -60.24 -32.26 -5.86
N ALA A 105 -60.30 -33.50 -6.38
CA ALA A 105 -59.16 -34.35 -6.72
C ALA A 105 -58.16 -33.64 -7.63
N ARG A 106 -58.66 -33.04 -8.72
CA ARG A 106 -57.86 -32.27 -9.68
C ARG A 106 -57.24 -31.03 -9.02
N LYS A 107 -58.03 -30.18 -8.38
CA LYS A 107 -57.56 -28.90 -7.81
C LYS A 107 -56.58 -29.10 -6.64
N GLY A 108 -56.80 -30.09 -5.78
CA GLY A 108 -55.86 -30.40 -4.69
C GLY A 108 -54.51 -30.92 -5.18
N LEU A 109 -54.49 -31.82 -6.17
CA LEU A 109 -53.23 -32.31 -6.77
C LEU A 109 -52.45 -31.19 -7.46
N ILE A 110 -53.13 -30.26 -8.12
CA ILE A 110 -52.52 -29.05 -8.70
C ILE A 110 -51.88 -28.22 -7.58
N SER A 111 -52.59 -27.91 -6.50
CA SER A 111 -52.05 -27.15 -5.38
C SER A 111 -50.83 -27.81 -4.71
N PHE A 112 -50.85 -29.14 -4.53
CA PHE A 112 -49.69 -29.86 -4.01
C PHE A 112 -48.51 -29.86 -4.99
N ALA A 113 -48.75 -29.84 -6.32
CA ALA A 113 -47.68 -29.72 -7.31
C ALA A 113 -46.99 -28.34 -7.27
N TYR A 114 -47.73 -27.25 -6.98
CA TYR A 114 -47.13 -25.94 -6.70
C TYR A 114 -46.22 -25.97 -5.46
N ILE A 115 -46.69 -26.53 -4.34
CA ILE A 115 -45.90 -26.64 -3.10
C ILE A 115 -44.67 -27.51 -3.31
N ALA A 116 -44.79 -28.62 -4.05
CA ALA A 116 -43.66 -29.47 -4.42
C ALA A 116 -42.64 -28.75 -5.32
N ARG A 117 -43.10 -27.92 -6.26
CA ARG A 117 -42.22 -27.10 -7.12
C ARG A 117 -41.44 -26.09 -6.27
N GLU A 118 -42.12 -25.36 -5.40
CA GLU A 118 -41.51 -24.36 -4.50
C GLU A 118 -40.45 -25.00 -3.59
N LEU A 119 -40.74 -26.15 -2.97
CA LEU A 119 -39.79 -26.90 -2.13
C LEU A 119 -38.57 -27.42 -2.90
N LEU A 120 -38.75 -27.79 -4.17
CA LEU A 120 -37.65 -28.22 -5.04
C LEU A 120 -36.84 -27.05 -5.60
N GLU A 121 -37.39 -25.84 -5.63
CA GLU A 121 -36.67 -24.63 -6.04
C GLU A 121 -35.93 -24.01 -4.84
N SER A 122 -36.55 -23.89 -3.68
CA SER A 122 -35.91 -23.41 -2.45
C SER A 122 -34.67 -24.24 -2.07
N ARG A 123 -34.75 -25.57 -2.14
CA ARG A 123 -33.59 -26.47 -1.92
C ARG A 123 -32.45 -26.27 -2.93
N LYS A 124 -32.74 -25.89 -4.18
CA LYS A 124 -31.69 -25.55 -5.16
C LYS A 124 -31.05 -24.21 -4.80
N PHE A 125 -31.85 -23.22 -4.39
CA PHE A 125 -31.32 -21.93 -3.94
C PHE A 125 -30.48 -22.07 -2.66
N GLU A 126 -30.88 -22.92 -1.71
CA GLU A 126 -30.11 -23.24 -0.51
C GLU A 126 -28.76 -23.88 -0.85
N ALA A 127 -28.74 -24.93 -1.67
CA ALA A 127 -27.50 -25.58 -2.10
C ALA A 127 -26.57 -24.67 -2.94
N VAL A 128 -27.14 -23.71 -3.68
CA VAL A 128 -26.36 -22.68 -4.37
C VAL A 128 -25.85 -21.63 -3.38
N ALA A 129 -26.64 -21.24 -2.38
CA ALA A 129 -26.23 -20.29 -1.35
C ALA A 129 -25.11 -20.84 -0.47
N THR A 130 -25.15 -22.12 -0.08
CA THR A 130 -24.04 -22.76 0.66
C THR A 130 -22.78 -22.84 -0.19
N ALA A 131 -22.87 -23.30 -1.44
CA ALA A 131 -21.71 -23.38 -2.33
C ALA A 131 -21.10 -21.99 -2.68
N VAL A 132 -21.92 -20.93 -2.71
CA VAL A 132 -21.44 -19.54 -2.86
C VAL A 132 -20.81 -19.03 -1.56
N ALA A 133 -21.35 -19.38 -0.40
CA ALA A 133 -20.77 -19.02 0.90
C ALA A 133 -19.42 -19.70 1.11
N GLU A 134 -19.32 -21.02 0.93
CA GLU A 134 -18.06 -21.79 1.00
C GLU A 134 -17.00 -21.18 0.07
N ARG A 135 -17.36 -20.90 -1.18
CA ARG A 135 -16.44 -20.28 -2.15
C ARG A 135 -16.04 -18.84 -1.77
N ALA A 136 -16.91 -18.09 -1.12
CA ALA A 136 -16.59 -16.76 -0.62
C ALA A 136 -15.63 -16.83 0.57
N GLU A 137 -15.83 -17.80 1.48
CA GLU A 137 -14.93 -18.07 2.59
C GLU A 137 -13.54 -18.52 2.10
N GLU A 138 -13.45 -19.43 1.13
CA GLU A 138 -12.19 -19.82 0.47
C GLU A 138 -11.46 -18.63 -0.17
N GLN A 139 -12.18 -17.69 -0.79
CA GLN A 139 -11.57 -16.48 -1.35
C GLN A 139 -11.10 -15.49 -0.27
N LEU A 140 -11.75 -15.47 0.89
CA LEU A 140 -11.34 -14.64 2.01
C LEU A 140 -10.12 -15.23 2.73
N THR A 141 -10.06 -16.55 2.96
CA THR A 141 -8.89 -17.21 3.55
C THR A 141 -7.66 -17.05 2.66
N LEU A 142 -7.75 -17.33 1.36
CA LEU A 142 -6.64 -17.13 0.43
C LEU A 142 -6.14 -15.68 0.40
N ARG A 143 -7.03 -14.68 0.49
CA ARG A 143 -6.64 -13.26 0.57
C ARG A 143 -6.02 -12.88 1.90
N LEU A 144 -6.47 -13.49 3.01
CA LEU A 144 -5.89 -13.29 4.33
C LEU A 144 -4.50 -13.92 4.42
N ASP A 145 -4.30 -15.11 3.87
CA ASP A 145 -2.99 -15.78 3.81
C ASP A 145 -2.02 -14.99 2.92
N GLU A 146 -2.45 -14.52 1.75
CA GLU A 146 -1.63 -13.67 0.88
C GLU A 146 -1.29 -12.32 1.53
N HIS A 147 -2.23 -11.72 2.27
CA HIS A 147 -1.96 -10.49 3.01
C HIS A 147 -1.01 -10.72 4.20
N THR A 148 -1.16 -11.85 4.90
CA THR A 148 -0.33 -12.23 6.05
C THR A 148 1.10 -12.48 5.60
N THR A 149 1.32 -13.31 4.59
CA THR A 149 2.66 -13.58 4.02
C THR A 149 3.33 -12.33 3.45
N ARG A 150 2.56 -11.42 2.80
CA ARG A 150 3.08 -10.10 2.39
C ARG A 150 3.47 -9.23 3.58
N MET A 151 2.70 -9.24 4.67
CA MET A 151 3.03 -8.48 5.89
C MET A 151 4.26 -9.07 6.61
N GLU A 152 4.36 -10.39 6.73
CA GLU A 152 5.52 -11.09 7.29
C GLU A 152 6.79 -10.73 6.52
N THR A 153 6.76 -10.83 5.20
CA THR A 153 7.87 -10.42 4.32
C THR A 153 8.25 -8.96 4.57
N ARG A 154 7.28 -8.05 4.67
CA ARG A 154 7.55 -6.63 4.92
C ARG A 154 8.11 -6.36 6.32
N VAL A 155 7.74 -7.16 7.33
CA VAL A 155 8.32 -7.10 8.68
C VAL A 155 9.77 -7.59 8.66
N GLU A 156 10.08 -8.66 7.93
CA GLU A 156 11.46 -9.13 7.75
C GLU A 156 12.35 -8.08 7.05
N GLU A 157 11.85 -7.46 5.98
CA GLU A 157 12.52 -6.32 5.31
C GLU A 157 12.81 -5.17 6.29
N VAL A 158 11.80 -4.73 7.04
CA VAL A 158 11.95 -3.62 7.99
C VAL A 158 12.88 -3.99 9.16
N MET A 159 12.89 -5.24 9.63
CA MET A 159 13.86 -5.68 10.63
C MET A 159 15.30 -5.69 10.08
N ALA A 160 15.50 -6.06 8.80
CA ALA A 160 16.80 -5.98 8.15
C ALA A 160 17.27 -4.52 8.00
N GLU A 161 16.40 -3.62 7.55
CA GLU A 161 16.65 -2.16 7.49
C GLU A 161 17.03 -1.61 8.88
N ILE A 162 16.35 -2.03 9.95
CA ILE A 162 16.65 -1.60 11.34
C ILE A 162 18.00 -2.13 11.82
N GLU A 163 18.35 -3.39 11.57
CA GLU A 163 19.65 -3.94 11.93
C GLU A 163 20.81 -3.32 11.14
N GLU A 164 20.58 -2.89 9.90
CA GLU A 164 21.55 -2.11 9.12
C GLU A 164 21.72 -0.70 9.71
N ALA A 165 20.64 0.04 9.91
CA ALA A 165 20.68 1.39 10.52
C ALA A 165 21.31 1.38 11.92
N LYS A 166 21.11 0.32 12.70
CA LYS A 166 21.75 0.09 14.00
C LYS A 166 23.27 -0.10 13.88
N LYS A 167 23.75 -0.83 12.86
CA LYS A 167 25.20 -0.98 12.59
C LYS A 167 25.81 0.34 12.14
N GLU A 168 25.13 1.10 11.29
CA GLU A 168 25.57 2.44 10.88
C GLU A 168 25.66 3.39 12.07
N LEU A 169 24.63 3.44 12.93
CA LEU A 169 24.59 4.28 14.12
C LEU A 169 25.71 3.92 15.13
N LEU A 170 26.03 2.63 15.30
CA LEU A 170 27.19 2.20 16.07
C LEU A 170 28.52 2.63 15.41
N GLY A 171 28.59 2.62 14.07
CA GLY A 171 29.73 3.15 13.31
C GLY A 171 29.94 4.64 13.51
N TYR A 172 28.89 5.44 13.34
CA TYR A 172 28.91 6.89 13.60
C TYR A 172 29.21 7.21 15.07
N GLY A 173 28.69 6.40 16.01
CA GLY A 173 29.01 6.54 17.44
C GLY A 173 30.50 6.35 17.75
N ARG A 174 31.19 5.44 17.06
CA ARG A 174 32.66 5.29 17.16
C ARG A 174 33.38 6.50 16.56
N GLN A 175 33.02 6.89 15.33
CA GLN A 175 33.62 8.07 14.67
C GLN A 175 33.46 9.36 15.48
N LEU A 176 32.30 9.54 16.12
CA LEU A 176 32.05 10.67 17.02
C LEU A 176 32.94 10.59 18.27
N LYS A 177 33.10 9.40 18.86
CA LYS A 177 34.02 9.21 19.99
C LYS A 177 35.47 9.50 19.61
N ASP A 178 35.95 8.96 18.50
CA ASP A 178 37.31 9.21 18.00
C ASP A 178 37.54 10.71 17.73
N ALA A 179 36.52 11.42 17.21
CA ALA A 179 36.57 12.86 17.02
C ALA A 179 36.59 13.64 18.35
N CYS A 180 35.82 13.23 19.36
CA CYS A 180 35.87 13.80 20.70
C CYS A 180 37.23 13.56 21.38
N ASP A 181 37.79 12.35 21.27
CA ASP A 181 39.10 12.01 21.82
C ASP A 181 40.21 12.84 21.13
N TRP A 182 40.11 13.08 19.82
CA TRP A 182 41.01 13.98 19.08
C TRP A 182 40.88 15.44 19.51
N VAL A 183 39.65 15.93 19.75
CA VAL A 183 39.42 17.28 20.28
C VAL A 183 40.00 17.42 21.69
N GLY A 184 39.82 16.43 22.57
CA GLY A 184 40.42 16.43 23.92
C GLY A 184 41.96 16.46 23.88
N GLN A 185 42.59 15.75 22.94
CA GLN A 185 44.03 15.85 22.70
C GLN A 185 44.45 17.23 22.19
N ALA A 186 43.67 17.84 21.29
CA ALA A 186 43.92 19.18 20.80
C ALA A 186 43.75 20.26 21.88
N GLU A 187 42.76 20.11 22.78
CA GLU A 187 42.58 20.96 23.96
C GLU A 187 43.75 20.84 24.93
N ALA A 188 44.22 19.61 25.23
CA ALA A 188 45.40 19.38 26.07
C ALA A 188 46.69 19.98 25.46
N ALA A 189 46.87 19.89 24.14
CA ALA A 189 47.99 20.54 23.46
C ALA A 189 47.88 22.08 23.51
N LEU A 190 46.67 22.63 23.42
CA LEU A 190 46.42 24.07 23.46
C LEU A 190 46.59 24.64 24.89
N THR A 191 46.21 23.90 25.94
CA THR A 191 46.49 24.30 27.32
C THR A 191 47.98 24.24 27.64
N ALA A 192 48.71 23.22 27.18
CA ALA A 192 50.17 23.16 27.30
C ALA A 192 50.87 24.32 26.58
N ALA A 193 50.51 24.58 25.31
CA ALA A 193 51.05 25.72 24.56
C ALA A 193 50.70 27.08 25.22
N ARG A 194 49.54 27.18 25.90
CA ARG A 194 49.18 28.36 26.69
C ARG A 194 50.06 28.52 27.93
N THR A 195 50.37 27.46 28.66
CA THR A 195 51.30 27.53 29.81
C THR A 195 52.72 27.86 29.37
N ASP A 196 53.16 27.36 28.22
CA ASP A 196 54.48 27.67 27.64
C ASP A 196 54.57 29.14 27.16
N LEU A 197 53.51 29.68 26.56
CA LEU A 197 53.43 31.10 26.22
C LEU A 197 53.40 31.99 27.47
N GLN A 198 52.73 31.57 28.54
CA GLN A 198 52.71 32.30 29.81
C GLN A 198 54.07 32.29 30.52
N SER A 199 54.78 31.16 30.50
CA SER A 199 56.14 31.07 31.08
C SER A 199 57.17 31.83 30.24
N ALA A 200 57.09 31.77 28.91
CA ALA A 200 57.91 32.57 28.02
C ALA A 200 57.65 34.09 28.17
N ALA A 201 56.38 34.50 28.32
CA ALA A 201 56.03 35.89 28.58
C ALA A 201 56.53 36.39 29.95
N ALA A 202 56.55 35.53 30.97
CA ALA A 202 57.16 35.85 32.27
C ALA A 202 58.69 35.96 32.18
N ALA A 203 59.34 35.07 31.44
CA ALA A 203 60.79 35.11 31.20
C ALA A 203 61.24 36.31 30.35
N ALA A 204 60.35 36.84 29.49
CA ALA A 204 60.61 38.00 28.65
C ALA A 204 60.46 39.37 29.36
N GLN A 205 60.04 39.41 30.63
CA GLN A 205 59.97 40.66 31.40
C GLN A 205 61.35 41.15 31.85
N VAL A 206 62.08 41.77 30.92
CA VAL A 206 63.22 42.64 31.25
C VAL A 206 62.68 43.94 31.86
N PRO A 207 63.17 44.40 33.03
CA PRO A 207 62.72 45.65 33.61
C PRO A 207 63.07 46.85 32.71
N GLY A 208 62.06 47.55 32.18
CA GLY A 208 62.23 48.88 31.55
C GLY A 208 61.84 49.03 30.07
N ALA A 209 61.24 48.03 29.41
CA ALA A 209 60.71 48.20 28.05
C ALA A 209 59.27 48.79 28.06
N PRO A 210 58.91 49.67 27.10
CA PRO A 210 57.60 50.33 27.09
C PRO A 210 56.46 49.34 26.76
N LEU A 211 55.33 49.51 27.44
CA LEU A 211 54.10 48.75 27.23
C LEU A 211 53.48 49.05 25.86
N ASN A 212 53.80 48.22 24.85
CA ASN A 212 52.97 48.14 23.66
C ASN A 212 51.58 47.60 24.05
N PRO A 213 50.48 48.22 23.59
CA PRO A 213 49.14 47.69 23.84
C PRO A 213 48.99 46.32 23.15
N PRO A 214 48.24 45.37 23.75
CA PRO A 214 48.00 44.08 23.12
C PRO A 214 47.26 44.27 21.79
N PRO A 215 47.61 43.52 20.73
CA PRO A 215 46.94 43.65 19.44
C PRO A 215 45.47 43.26 19.58
N THR A 216 44.58 44.15 19.16
CA THR A 216 43.15 43.89 19.08
C THR A 216 42.88 42.78 18.05
N VAL A 217 42.47 41.61 18.54
CA VAL A 217 42.20 40.43 17.69
C VAL A 217 40.93 40.69 16.88
N SER A 218 41.11 41.19 15.65
CA SER A 218 40.04 41.29 14.67
C SER A 218 39.71 39.90 14.09
N LEU A 219 38.49 39.76 13.54
CA LEU A 219 38.05 38.55 12.82
C LEU A 219 39.04 38.12 11.72
N ASP A 220 39.80 39.07 11.18
CA ASP A 220 40.79 38.87 10.13
C ASP A 220 42.14 38.32 10.63
N MET A 221 42.27 38.07 11.94
CA MET A 221 43.38 37.30 12.54
C MET A 221 42.98 35.90 13.03
N ALA A 222 41.69 35.55 13.02
CA ALA A 222 41.23 34.23 13.47
C ALA A 222 41.73 33.10 12.54
N PRO A 223 41.99 31.87 13.05
CA PRO A 223 42.32 30.72 12.21
C PRO A 223 41.25 30.45 11.14
N ALA A 224 41.67 29.94 9.96
CA ALA A 224 40.78 29.73 8.83
C ALA A 224 39.56 28.83 9.14
N ARG A 225 39.69 27.88 10.08
CA ARG A 225 38.57 27.05 10.58
C ARG A 225 37.53 27.90 11.31
N THR A 226 37.96 28.81 12.18
CA THR A 226 37.07 29.69 12.95
C THR A 226 36.31 30.64 12.02
N ARG A 227 36.99 31.24 11.03
CA ARG A 227 36.31 32.09 10.02
C ARG A 227 35.25 31.31 9.26
N ARG A 228 35.57 30.10 8.77
CA ARG A 228 34.61 29.22 8.09
C ARG A 228 33.41 28.89 8.97
N ALA A 229 33.62 28.61 10.25
CA ALA A 229 32.55 28.34 11.20
C ALA A 229 31.64 29.56 11.42
N VAL A 230 32.20 30.76 11.59
CA VAL A 230 31.41 32.00 11.71
C VAL A 230 30.62 32.28 10.43
N THR A 231 31.25 32.22 9.25
CA THR A 231 30.55 32.43 7.97
C THR A 231 29.45 31.39 7.72
N MET A 232 29.65 30.14 8.16
CA MET A 232 28.65 29.09 8.04
C MET A 232 27.49 29.30 9.02
N ALA A 233 27.77 29.72 10.26
CA ALA A 233 26.74 30.07 11.24
C ALA A 233 25.89 31.28 10.77
N GLU A 234 26.53 32.32 10.24
CA GLU A 234 25.83 33.46 9.63
C GLU A 234 24.98 33.07 8.42
N HIS A 235 25.48 32.15 7.58
CA HIS A 235 24.72 31.66 6.43
C HIS A 235 23.51 30.82 6.85
N LEU A 236 23.67 29.93 7.85
CA LEU A 236 22.56 29.14 8.40
C LEU A 236 21.50 30.02 9.10
N GLN A 237 21.90 31.11 9.76
CA GLN A 237 20.96 32.07 10.36
C GLN A 237 20.10 32.83 9.33
N ARG A 238 20.45 32.78 8.04
CA ARG A 238 19.67 33.35 6.93
C ARG A 238 18.77 32.32 6.24
N GLN A 239 18.89 31.04 6.57
CA GLN A 239 18.12 29.97 5.94
C GLN A 239 16.80 29.70 6.68
N VAL A 240 15.73 29.51 5.91
CA VAL A 240 14.40 29.11 6.37
C VAL A 240 14.02 27.81 5.67
N LEU A 241 13.85 26.74 6.45
CA LEU A 241 13.39 25.43 5.97
C LEU A 241 11.86 25.35 6.09
N ILE A 242 11.17 25.02 5.00
CA ILE A 242 9.76 24.63 5.03
C ILE A 242 9.65 23.14 4.71
N ARG A 243 9.04 22.39 5.63
CA ARG A 243 8.87 20.94 5.55
C ARG A 243 7.55 20.55 4.89
N GLY A 244 7.56 19.45 4.13
CA GLY A 244 6.35 18.88 3.50
C GLY A 244 5.71 19.77 2.43
N ALA A 245 6.50 20.69 1.86
CA ALA A 245 6.04 21.80 1.05
C ALA A 245 6.17 21.52 -0.46
N THR A 246 5.29 20.69 -1.02
CA THR A 246 5.21 20.58 -2.49
C THR A 246 4.57 21.85 -3.07
N LEU A 247 5.41 22.75 -3.58
CA LEU A 247 4.96 23.86 -4.42
C LEU A 247 4.18 23.32 -5.62
N ALA A 248 3.15 24.05 -6.04
CA ALA A 248 2.40 23.79 -7.27
C ALA A 248 3.17 24.26 -8.51
N ILE A 249 4.43 23.79 -8.66
CA ILE A 249 5.24 24.05 -9.85
C ILE A 249 4.59 23.30 -11.02
N SER A 250 4.26 24.03 -12.09
CA SER A 250 3.75 23.41 -13.31
C SER A 250 4.84 22.55 -13.92
N GLY A 251 4.52 21.30 -14.28
CA GLY A 251 5.50 20.23 -14.57
C GLY A 251 6.35 20.38 -15.84
N ASP A 252 6.49 21.59 -16.36
CA ASP A 252 7.16 21.93 -17.63
C ASP A 252 8.34 22.92 -17.43
N GLU A 253 8.57 23.43 -16.21
CA GLU A 253 9.72 24.31 -15.92
C GLU A 253 10.99 23.52 -15.60
N LEU A 254 12.01 23.69 -16.46
CA LEU A 254 13.33 23.02 -16.41
C LEU A 254 14.19 23.32 -15.15
N ASP A 255 13.88 24.36 -14.37
CA ASP A 255 14.58 24.66 -13.11
C ASP A 255 13.59 24.95 -11.97
N THR A 256 13.36 23.92 -11.16
CA THR A 256 12.48 23.97 -9.98
C THR A 256 12.97 24.93 -8.89
N ASN A 257 14.26 25.28 -8.86
CA ASN A 257 14.80 26.23 -7.88
C ASN A 257 14.48 27.67 -8.29
N ALA A 258 14.65 27.99 -9.57
CA ALA A 258 14.28 29.30 -10.13
C ALA A 258 12.75 29.52 -10.11
N ALA A 259 11.95 28.47 -10.26
CA ALA A 259 10.51 28.48 -10.02
C ALA A 259 10.17 28.81 -8.55
N ALA A 260 10.74 28.06 -7.61
CA ALA A 260 10.54 28.27 -6.18
C ALA A 260 10.95 29.68 -5.72
N LEU A 261 12.04 30.22 -6.27
CA LEU A 261 12.51 31.57 -5.96
C LEU A 261 11.52 32.65 -6.44
N ARG A 262 11.08 32.60 -7.70
CA ARG A 262 10.08 33.53 -8.25
C ARG A 262 8.79 33.51 -7.44
N GLN A 263 8.30 32.33 -7.09
CA GLN A 263 7.08 32.18 -6.30
C GLN A 263 7.22 32.69 -4.87
N ALA A 264 8.39 32.52 -4.25
CA ALA A 264 8.69 33.08 -2.93
C ALA A 264 8.81 34.61 -2.94
N VAL A 265 9.43 35.20 -3.96
CA VAL A 265 9.53 36.67 -4.12
C VAL A 265 8.12 37.27 -4.32
N ALA A 266 7.34 36.73 -5.25
CA ALA A 266 5.95 37.15 -5.46
C ALA A 266 5.10 37.03 -4.19
N ALA A 267 5.27 35.95 -3.41
CA ALA A 267 4.58 35.80 -2.12
C ALA A 267 5.01 36.82 -1.04
N VAL A 268 6.22 37.37 -1.10
CA VAL A 268 6.67 38.47 -0.22
C VAL A 268 6.12 39.82 -0.69
N GLU A 269 6.07 40.07 -1.99
CA GLU A 269 5.46 41.27 -2.59
C GLU A 269 3.95 41.32 -2.27
N ASP A 270 3.22 40.23 -2.50
CA ASP A 270 1.81 40.02 -2.13
C ASP A 270 1.52 40.24 -0.64
N MET A 271 2.49 39.97 0.25
CA MET A 271 2.38 40.22 1.69
C MET A 271 2.65 41.69 2.04
N ALA A 272 3.57 42.34 1.34
CA ALA A 272 3.88 43.75 1.50
C ALA A 272 2.67 44.62 1.09
N GLU A 273 1.99 44.29 -0.01
CA GLU A 273 0.70 44.90 -0.39
C GLU A 273 -0.37 44.71 0.70
N GLY A 274 -0.38 43.54 1.36
CA GLY A 274 -1.24 43.23 2.51
C GLY A 274 -0.84 43.89 3.83
N GLY A 275 0.13 44.81 3.83
CA GLY A 275 0.60 45.53 5.02
C GLY A 275 1.60 44.77 5.91
N LEU A 276 2.05 43.57 5.49
CA LEU A 276 3.11 42.81 6.14
C LEU A 276 4.43 43.02 5.39
N THR A 277 5.02 44.20 5.58
CA THR A 277 6.29 44.57 4.92
C THR A 277 7.50 43.87 5.57
N PRO A 278 8.51 43.45 4.77
CA PRO A 278 9.73 42.86 5.29
C PRO A 278 10.62 43.91 6.00
N PRO A 279 11.37 43.52 7.05
CA PRO A 279 12.28 44.44 7.73
C PRO A 279 13.40 44.87 6.78
N SER A 280 13.73 46.17 6.79
CA SER A 280 14.88 46.74 6.09
C SER A 280 14.92 46.46 4.57
N GLY A 281 13.77 46.20 3.94
CA GLY A 281 13.70 45.82 2.52
C GLY A 281 14.29 44.44 2.22
N GLY A 282 14.30 43.53 3.20
CA GLY A 282 14.84 42.18 3.06
C GLY A 282 14.16 41.38 1.94
N VAL A 283 14.97 40.67 1.16
CA VAL A 283 14.54 39.83 0.02
C VAL A 283 14.96 38.38 0.22
N ILE A 284 14.38 37.49 -0.57
CA ILE A 284 14.81 36.09 -0.67
C ILE A 284 15.80 36.02 -1.85
N GLU A 285 17.04 35.65 -1.58
CA GLU A 285 18.14 35.62 -2.56
C GLU A 285 18.21 34.30 -3.32
N ALA A 286 17.86 33.19 -2.66
CA ALA A 286 17.91 31.86 -3.25
C ALA A 286 16.82 30.96 -2.68
N ALA A 287 16.36 30.02 -3.50
CA ALA A 287 15.51 28.91 -3.10
C ALA A 287 16.17 27.60 -3.55
N LYS A 288 16.05 26.55 -2.75
CA LYS A 288 16.53 25.21 -3.08
C LYS A 288 15.48 24.17 -2.72
N VAL A 289 14.99 23.46 -3.73
CA VAL A 289 14.07 22.32 -3.55
C VAL A 289 14.90 21.07 -3.28
N LEU A 290 14.62 20.38 -2.18
CA LEU A 290 15.29 19.13 -1.80
C LEU A 290 14.57 17.93 -2.42
N ARG A 291 15.32 16.83 -2.63
CA ARG A 291 14.81 15.59 -3.25
C ARG A 291 13.59 14.97 -2.54
N HIS A 292 13.39 15.29 -1.26
CA HIS A 292 12.30 14.80 -0.43
C HIS A 292 11.05 15.72 -0.43
N GLY A 293 11.06 16.83 -1.18
CA GLY A 293 9.95 17.79 -1.27
C GLY A 293 9.98 18.93 -0.23
N ASP A 294 11.02 19.00 0.59
CA ASP A 294 11.30 20.13 1.48
C ASP A 294 11.98 21.28 0.72
N ILE A 295 11.82 22.52 1.18
CA ILE A 295 12.35 23.71 0.51
C ILE A 295 13.12 24.58 1.49
N VAL A 296 14.33 24.98 1.09
CA VAL A 296 15.18 25.92 1.82
C VAL A 296 15.20 27.26 1.08
N PHE A 297 14.80 28.32 1.76
CA PHE A 297 14.94 29.70 1.30
C PHE A 297 16.11 30.37 2.01
N THR A 298 16.95 31.10 1.28
CA THR A 298 18.02 31.94 1.83
C THR A 298 17.58 33.40 1.73
N ALA A 299 17.42 34.06 2.88
CA ALA A 299 17.12 35.49 2.96
C ALA A 299 18.40 36.34 2.91
N SER A 300 18.30 37.59 2.46
CA SER A 300 19.45 38.51 2.44
C SER A 300 20.02 38.81 3.84
N THR A 301 19.16 38.84 4.85
CA THR A 301 19.53 39.09 6.26
C THR A 301 18.95 38.06 7.22
N ALA A 302 19.63 37.85 8.35
CA ALA A 302 19.12 36.99 9.43
C ALA A 302 17.84 37.56 10.08
N GLU A 303 17.64 38.88 10.01
CA GLU A 303 16.40 39.53 10.47
C GLU A 303 15.21 39.20 9.58
N MET A 304 15.42 39.16 8.26
CA MET A 304 14.40 38.73 7.29
C MET A 304 14.02 37.25 7.50
N ALA A 305 15.00 36.37 7.72
CA ALA A 305 14.74 34.97 8.07
C ALA A 305 13.92 34.82 9.37
N ARG A 306 14.29 35.57 10.43
CA ARG A 306 13.51 35.61 11.70
C ARG A 306 12.12 36.21 11.54
N TRP A 307 11.94 37.16 10.62
CA TRP A 307 10.63 37.76 10.31
C TRP A 307 9.70 36.77 9.60
N LEU A 308 10.20 36.04 8.60
CA LEU A 308 9.46 34.96 7.93
C LEU A 308 8.99 33.87 8.91
N LEU A 309 9.78 33.59 9.96
CA LEU A 309 9.44 32.62 11.01
C LEU A 309 8.40 33.13 12.04
N ARG A 310 7.97 34.40 12.00
CA ARG A 310 6.93 34.91 12.92
C ARG A 310 5.59 34.24 12.60
N PRO A 311 4.80 33.75 13.57
CA PRO A 311 3.59 32.95 13.29
C PRO A 311 2.57 33.59 12.33
N ALA A 312 2.34 34.90 12.43
CA ALA A 312 1.44 35.63 11.53
C ALA A 312 1.98 35.70 10.09
N VAL A 313 3.29 35.94 9.93
CA VAL A 313 3.96 36.03 8.64
C VAL A 313 4.08 34.65 8.01
N ALA A 314 4.53 33.63 8.75
CA ALA A 314 4.62 32.24 8.29
C ALA A 314 3.27 31.71 7.77
N LYS A 315 2.16 32.04 8.43
CA LYS A 315 0.80 31.66 8.02
C LYS A 315 0.32 32.42 6.77
N ALA A 316 0.69 33.69 6.62
CA ALA A 316 0.39 34.46 5.41
C ALA A 316 1.24 33.96 4.22
N PHE A 317 2.54 33.78 4.45
CA PHE A 317 3.51 33.32 3.46
C PHE A 317 3.16 31.93 2.94
N SER A 318 2.96 30.93 3.81
CA SER A 318 2.57 29.57 3.38
C SER A 318 1.28 29.54 2.55
N ARG A 319 0.30 30.40 2.87
CA ARG A 319 -0.94 30.56 2.10
C ARG A 319 -0.68 31.16 0.71
N LYS A 320 0.10 32.24 0.62
CA LYS A 320 0.43 32.93 -0.64
C LYS A 320 1.36 32.10 -1.53
N LEU A 321 2.26 31.33 -0.93
CA LEU A 321 3.14 30.35 -1.58
C LEU A 321 2.37 29.13 -2.13
N GLY A 322 1.04 29.04 -1.91
CA GLY A 322 0.19 27.99 -2.48
C GLY A 322 0.43 26.59 -1.89
N LEU A 323 0.97 26.51 -0.67
CA LEU A 323 1.27 25.22 -0.04
C LEU A 323 -0.02 24.45 0.25
N ARG A 324 -0.19 23.32 -0.45
CA ARG A 324 -1.20 22.33 -0.10
C ARG A 324 -0.69 21.55 1.11
N LEU A 325 -1.33 21.75 2.26
CA LEU A 325 -1.22 20.82 3.38
C LEU A 325 -1.63 19.43 2.90
N ARG A 326 -0.74 18.45 3.07
CA ARG A 326 -1.04 17.02 2.97
C ARG A 326 -1.67 16.53 4.26
#